data_AF-A0A7S0X4W3-F1
#
_entry.id   AF-A0A7S0X4W3-F1
#
_cell.length_a   1.000
_cell.length_b   1.000
_cell.length_c   1.000
_cell.angle_alpha   90.00
_cell.angle_beta   90.00
_cell.angle_gamma   90.00
#
_symmetry.space_group_name_H-M   'P 1'
#
loop_
_entity.id
_entity.type
_entity.pdbx_description
1 polymer ?
#
loop_
_entity_poly.entity_id
_entity_poly.type
_entity_poly.pdbx_seq_one_letter_code
_entity_poly.pdbx_strand_id
1 'polypeptide(L)'
;PEGGGRACGTCDNCARAAAVAWGGKALTRDMCLQAAPVLIALHMGFTGNPMLMSVLSTVASDGSGSANSWQQPKPGTREAIRAIRAALEPSAKTVNFNKEMVQLLVQQGLVRKDMKKGEWATYDVFSIEPNSRGRELAVKVTAAARSAAAAGSVGSAGVHSGQTVVGSPALAPAPAPMTREK
;
A
#
# COMPACT_ATOMS: atom_id res chain seq x y z
N PRO A 1 1.82 1.65 -36.61
CA PRO A 1 1.54 2.35 -35.33
C PRO A 1 0.82 3.68 -35.59
N GLU A 2 -0.49 3.64 -35.82
CA GLU A 2 -1.29 4.85 -36.04
C GLU A 2 -2.68 4.64 -35.43
N GLY A 3 -2.88 5.23 -34.27
CA GLY A 3 -4.14 5.15 -33.51
C GLY A 3 -4.20 6.22 -32.42
N GLY A 4 -3.55 7.37 -32.65
CA GLY A 4 -3.64 8.52 -31.76
C GLY A 4 -5.00 9.18 -31.94
N GLY A 5 -5.99 8.77 -31.15
CA GLY A 5 -7.27 9.49 -31.06
C GLY A 5 -7.03 10.96 -30.68
N ARG A 6 -7.77 11.88 -31.32
CA ARG A 6 -7.68 13.31 -30.98
C ARG A 6 -8.11 13.51 -29.53
N ALA A 7 -7.31 14.24 -28.76
CA ALA A 7 -7.68 14.66 -27.42
C ALA A 7 -8.97 15.51 -27.47
N CYS A 8 -9.92 15.26 -26.59
CA CYS A 8 -11.18 16.02 -26.55
C CYS A 8 -11.00 17.47 -26.04
N GLY A 9 -9.83 17.81 -25.50
CA GLY A 9 -9.45 19.16 -25.06
C GLY A 9 -10.02 19.60 -23.71
N THR A 10 -11.06 18.94 -23.20
CA THR A 10 -11.80 19.41 -22.01
C THR A 10 -11.85 18.42 -20.84
N CYS A 11 -11.44 17.16 -21.02
CA CYS A 11 -11.47 16.19 -19.92
C CYS A 11 -10.26 16.34 -18.97
N ASP A 12 -10.34 15.74 -17.79
CA ASP A 12 -9.28 15.77 -16.77
C ASP A 12 -7.92 15.27 -17.29
N ASN A 13 -7.93 14.28 -18.19
CA ASN A 13 -6.70 13.80 -18.84
C ASN A 13 -6.13 14.84 -19.81
N CYS A 14 -6.97 15.60 -20.52
CA CYS A 14 -6.52 16.70 -21.37
C CYS A 14 -5.97 17.86 -20.53
N ALA A 15 -6.63 18.20 -19.42
CA ALA A 15 -6.16 19.22 -18.48
C ALA A 15 -4.81 18.84 -17.86
N ARG A 16 -4.66 17.57 -17.44
CA ARG A 16 -3.38 17.04 -16.95
C ARG A 16 -2.31 17.01 -18.03
N ALA A 17 -2.63 16.56 -19.24
CA ALA A 17 -1.67 16.54 -20.34
C ALA A 17 -1.22 17.96 -20.72
N ALA A 18 -2.14 18.93 -20.73
CA ALA A 18 -1.83 20.33 -20.94
C ALA A 18 -0.92 20.88 -19.83
N ALA A 19 -1.23 20.64 -18.55
CA ALA A 19 -0.39 21.06 -17.43
C ALA A 19 1.03 20.48 -17.49
N VAL A 20 1.18 19.26 -18.00
CA VAL A 20 2.45 18.54 -18.12
C VAL A 20 3.26 18.97 -19.35
N ALA A 21 2.59 19.27 -20.47
CA ALA A 21 3.22 19.73 -21.72
C ALA A 21 3.97 21.06 -21.54
N TRP A 22 3.53 21.91 -20.61
CA TRP A 22 4.19 23.18 -20.30
C TRP A 22 5.40 23.02 -19.36
N GLY A 23 5.53 21.88 -18.68
CA GLY A 23 6.59 21.60 -17.70
C GLY A 23 7.68 20.62 -18.18
N GLY A 24 7.59 20.10 -19.42
CA GLY A 24 8.60 19.24 -20.04
C GLY A 24 8.84 17.86 -19.39
N LYS A 25 8.07 17.48 -18.35
CA LYS A 25 8.19 16.18 -17.70
C LYS A 25 7.23 15.20 -18.36
N ALA A 26 7.62 13.93 -18.52
CA ALA A 26 6.68 12.91 -18.98
C ALA A 26 5.54 12.73 -17.95
N LEU A 27 4.33 12.38 -18.41
CA LEU A 27 3.17 12.03 -17.58
C LEU A 27 3.37 10.73 -16.78
N THR A 28 4.59 10.19 -16.80
CA THR A 28 5.02 8.99 -16.10
C THR A 28 5.34 9.34 -14.66
N ARG A 29 4.51 8.85 -13.74
CA ARG A 29 4.81 8.90 -12.32
C ARG A 29 5.50 7.60 -11.93
N ASP A 30 6.64 7.72 -11.26
CA ASP A 30 7.25 6.59 -10.59
C ASP A 30 6.35 6.18 -9.41
N MET A 31 5.87 4.93 -9.46
CA MET A 31 5.02 4.32 -8.44
C MET A 31 5.73 3.18 -7.71
N CYS A 32 7.06 3.02 -7.87
CA CYS A 32 7.79 1.89 -7.31
C CYS A 32 7.63 1.77 -5.79
N LEU A 33 7.69 2.90 -5.07
CA LEU A 33 7.54 2.93 -3.62
C LEU A 33 6.10 2.58 -3.20
N GLN A 34 5.12 3.05 -3.95
CA GLN A 34 3.69 2.79 -3.73
C GLN A 34 3.31 1.34 -4.05
N ALA A 35 3.96 0.71 -5.02
CA ALA A 35 3.76 -0.69 -5.39
C ALA A 35 4.42 -1.67 -4.41
N ALA A 36 5.45 -1.23 -3.69
CA ALA A 36 6.28 -2.08 -2.85
C ALA A 36 5.51 -2.88 -1.79
N PRO A 37 4.55 -2.31 -1.02
CA PRO A 37 3.79 -3.09 -0.04
C PRO A 37 3.06 -4.30 -0.63
N VAL A 38 2.49 -4.16 -1.84
CA VAL A 38 1.79 -5.23 -2.55
C VAL A 38 2.77 -6.31 -3.02
N LEU A 39 3.89 -5.89 -3.60
CA LEU A 39 4.93 -6.81 -4.08
C LEU A 39 5.55 -7.60 -2.94
N ILE A 40 5.84 -6.96 -1.80
CA ILE A 40 6.36 -7.62 -0.59
C ILE A 40 5.34 -8.63 -0.06
N ALA A 41 4.05 -8.25 0.01
CA ALA A 41 3.00 -9.15 0.48
C ALA A 41 2.90 -10.43 -0.38
N LEU A 42 2.88 -10.30 -1.71
CA LEU A 42 2.81 -11.44 -2.62
C LEU A 42 4.10 -12.29 -2.61
N HIS A 43 5.27 -11.63 -2.63
CA HIS A 43 6.56 -12.30 -2.73
C HIS A 43 6.96 -13.01 -1.43
N MET A 44 6.93 -12.25 -0.33
CA MET A 44 7.42 -12.69 0.97
C MET A 44 6.29 -13.26 1.83
N GLY A 45 5.13 -12.61 1.85
CA GLY A 45 4.00 -13.03 2.68
C GLY A 45 3.39 -14.35 2.24
N PHE A 46 3.15 -14.52 0.94
CA PHE A 46 2.36 -15.64 0.41
C PHE A 46 3.11 -16.55 -0.57
N THR A 47 4.34 -16.21 -0.94
CA THR A 47 5.29 -16.97 -1.78
C THR A 47 4.65 -18.04 -2.68
N GLY A 48 4.16 -17.64 -3.85
CA GLY A 48 3.61 -18.55 -4.86
C GLY A 48 2.17 -18.98 -4.60
N ASN A 49 1.60 -18.71 -3.42
CA ASN A 49 0.18 -18.93 -3.17
C ASN A 49 -0.64 -17.76 -3.70
N PRO A 50 -1.66 -18.03 -4.53
CA PRO A 50 -2.56 -16.99 -5.03
C PRO A 50 -3.50 -16.53 -3.92
N MET A 51 -3.66 -15.21 -3.78
CA MET A 51 -4.38 -14.59 -2.66
C MET A 51 -5.57 -13.76 -3.11
N LEU A 52 -6.59 -13.68 -2.26
CA LEU A 52 -7.74 -12.79 -2.46
C LEU A 52 -7.32 -11.32 -2.36
N MET A 53 -8.00 -10.46 -3.13
CA MET A 53 -7.80 -9.00 -3.08
C MET A 53 -7.97 -8.45 -1.65
N SER A 54 -8.97 -8.91 -0.91
CA SER A 54 -9.25 -8.44 0.46
C SER A 54 -8.11 -8.74 1.42
N VAL A 55 -7.54 -9.94 1.36
CA VAL A 55 -6.41 -10.36 2.19
C VAL A 55 -5.15 -9.59 1.78
N LEU A 56 -4.88 -9.54 0.47
CA LEU A 56 -3.70 -8.87 -0.07
C LEU A 56 -3.68 -7.38 0.26
N SER A 57 -4.78 -6.67 0.02
CA SER A 57 -4.89 -5.23 0.29
C SER A 57 -4.84 -4.93 1.79
N THR A 58 -5.42 -5.78 2.64
CA THR A 58 -5.32 -5.66 4.10
C THR A 58 -3.87 -5.80 4.58
N VAL A 59 -3.15 -6.83 4.11
CA VAL A 59 -1.75 -7.05 4.50
C VAL A 59 -0.86 -5.92 3.99
N ALA A 60 -1.03 -5.49 2.73
CA ALA A 60 -0.31 -4.34 2.17
C ALA A 60 -0.64 -3.02 2.90
N SER A 61 -1.83 -2.95 3.52
CA SER A 61 -2.25 -1.86 4.39
C SER A 61 -1.72 -1.95 5.81
N ASP A 62 -0.96 -2.98 6.15
CA ASP A 62 -0.61 -3.33 7.54
C ASP A 62 -1.85 -3.41 8.46
N GLY A 63 -3.01 -3.76 7.89
CA GLY A 63 -4.24 -3.93 8.64
C GLY A 63 -4.22 -5.24 9.43
N SER A 64 -4.82 -5.24 10.61
CA SER A 64 -5.07 -6.44 11.43
C SER A 64 -6.25 -7.28 10.92
N GLY A 65 -6.94 -6.82 9.86
CA GLY A 65 -8.16 -7.42 9.34
C GLY A 65 -7.99 -8.89 8.97
N SER A 66 -9.05 -9.65 9.27
CA SER A 66 -9.26 -11.09 9.11
C SER A 66 -8.59 -11.71 7.87
N ALA A 67 -7.31 -12.01 7.99
CA ALA A 67 -6.82 -13.27 7.45
C ALA A 67 -7.28 -14.32 8.45
N ASN A 68 -8.23 -15.16 8.07
CA ASN A 68 -8.47 -16.43 8.76
C ASN A 68 -7.09 -17.05 9.08
N SER A 69 -6.91 -17.73 10.21
CA SER A 69 -5.59 -18.22 10.68
C SER A 69 -4.73 -18.88 9.58
N TRP A 70 -5.36 -19.52 8.61
CA TRP A 70 -4.77 -20.16 7.41
C TRP A 70 -4.16 -19.21 6.36
N GLN A 71 -4.42 -17.91 6.43
CA GLN A 71 -4.03 -16.90 5.44
C GLN A 71 -3.11 -15.82 6.05
N GLN A 72 -2.46 -16.13 7.17
CA GLN A 72 -1.50 -15.22 7.77
C GLN A 72 -0.25 -15.11 6.90
N PRO A 73 0.27 -13.89 6.67
CA PRO A 73 1.52 -13.73 5.95
C PRO A 73 2.67 -14.32 6.76
N LYS A 74 3.72 -14.78 6.08
CA LYS A 74 4.93 -15.27 6.75
C LYS A 74 5.52 -14.23 7.72
N PRO A 75 6.15 -14.67 8.83
CA PRO A 75 6.83 -13.77 9.77
C PRO A 75 7.82 -12.83 9.06
N GLY A 76 7.95 -11.59 9.52
CA GLY A 76 8.81 -10.57 8.91
C GLY A 76 8.14 -9.76 7.78
N THR A 77 6.99 -10.21 7.25
CA THR A 77 6.29 -9.53 6.15
C THR A 77 5.73 -8.20 6.57
N ARG A 78 5.05 -8.15 7.71
CA ARG A 78 4.43 -6.92 8.21
C ARG A 78 5.48 -5.90 8.61
N GLU A 79 6.61 -6.34 9.15
CA GLU A 79 7.74 -5.48 9.52
C GLU A 79 8.34 -4.80 8.29
N ALA A 80 8.57 -5.55 7.21
CA ALA A 80 9.07 -5.00 5.95
C ALA A 80 8.05 -4.04 5.29
N ILE A 81 6.76 -4.39 5.32
CA ILE A 81 5.68 -3.53 4.82
C ILE A 81 5.61 -2.23 5.65
N ARG A 82 5.69 -2.31 6.98
CA ARG A 82 5.71 -1.14 7.87
C ARG A 82 6.88 -0.20 7.57
N ALA A 83 8.08 -0.74 7.38
CA ALA A 83 9.27 0.04 7.06
C ALA A 83 9.10 0.88 5.78
N ILE A 84 8.56 0.29 4.71
CA ILE A 84 8.29 1.02 3.47
C ILE A 84 7.14 2.02 3.63
N ARG A 85 6.06 1.63 4.32
CA ARG A 85 4.88 2.49 4.53
C ARG A 85 5.21 3.76 5.33
N ALA A 86 6.28 3.76 6.12
CA ALA A 86 6.74 4.96 6.82
C ALA A 86 7.07 6.10 5.83
N ALA A 87 7.62 5.78 4.66
CA ALA A 87 8.00 6.75 3.62
C ALA A 87 6.86 7.12 2.65
N LEU A 88 5.67 6.51 2.79
CA LEU A 88 4.52 6.80 1.92
C LEU A 88 3.73 8.00 2.42
N GLU A 89 3.09 8.70 1.48
CA GLU A 89 2.06 9.71 1.78
C GLU A 89 0.81 9.04 2.38
N PRO A 90 0.04 9.73 3.26
CA PRO A 90 -1.16 9.16 3.89
C PRO A 90 -2.19 8.59 2.89
N SER A 91 -2.39 9.27 1.76
CA SER A 91 -3.33 8.81 0.71
C SER A 91 -2.94 7.47 0.09
N ALA A 92 -1.63 7.17 0.02
CA ALA A 92 -1.10 5.91 -0.51
C ALA A 92 -1.10 4.76 0.50
N LYS A 93 -1.50 5.00 1.77
CA LYS A 93 -1.52 3.98 2.83
C LYS A 93 -2.84 3.22 2.93
N THR A 94 -3.86 3.67 2.20
CA THR A 94 -5.24 3.18 2.30
C THR A 94 -5.44 1.82 1.61
N VAL A 95 -6.45 1.07 2.07
CA VAL A 95 -6.82 -0.23 1.48
C VAL A 95 -7.28 -0.05 0.02
N ASN A 96 -8.05 1.00 -0.27
CA ASN A 96 -8.55 1.26 -1.62
C ASN A 96 -7.41 1.57 -2.59
N PHE A 97 -6.44 2.40 -2.17
CA PHE A 97 -5.25 2.66 -2.97
C PHE A 97 -4.47 1.37 -3.26
N ASN A 98 -4.31 0.49 -2.27
CA ASN A 98 -3.67 -0.80 -2.48
C ASN A 98 -4.44 -1.71 -3.46
N LYS A 99 -5.78 -1.68 -3.46
CA LYS A 99 -6.59 -2.42 -4.45
C LYS A 99 -6.34 -1.91 -5.87
N GLU A 100 -6.32 -0.59 -6.06
CA GLU A 100 -5.99 0.04 -7.34
C GLU A 100 -4.58 -0.34 -7.78
N MET A 101 -3.62 -0.30 -6.86
CA MET A 101 -2.23 -0.67 -7.13
C MET A 101 -2.10 -2.12 -7.60
N VAL A 102 -2.84 -3.06 -7.00
CA VAL A 102 -2.88 -4.45 -7.47
C VAL A 102 -3.39 -4.52 -8.92
N GLN A 103 -4.46 -3.80 -9.27
CA GLN A 103 -4.99 -3.79 -10.63
C GLN A 103 -3.99 -3.17 -11.63
N LEU A 104 -3.30 -2.11 -11.25
CA LEU A 104 -2.24 -1.53 -12.07
C LEU A 104 -1.10 -2.53 -12.31
N LEU A 105 -0.66 -3.24 -11.28
CA LEU A 105 0.38 -4.27 -11.42
C LEU A 105 -0.06 -5.44 -12.32
N VAL A 106 -1.36 -5.79 -12.31
CA VAL A 106 -1.94 -6.77 -13.25
C VAL A 106 -1.92 -6.23 -14.68
N GLN A 107 -2.34 -4.98 -14.89
CA GLN A 107 -2.31 -4.35 -16.22
C GLN A 107 -0.89 -4.25 -16.79
N GLN A 108 0.12 -4.07 -15.94
CA GLN A 108 1.54 -4.05 -16.33
C GLN A 108 2.15 -5.45 -16.49
N GLY A 109 1.40 -6.53 -16.29
CA GLY A 109 1.89 -7.90 -16.39
C GLY A 109 2.88 -8.30 -15.28
N LEU A 110 2.92 -7.57 -14.17
CA LEU A 110 3.80 -7.85 -13.03
C LEU A 110 3.14 -8.76 -11.99
N VAL A 111 1.81 -8.78 -11.95
CA VAL A 111 1.00 -9.65 -11.11
C VAL A 111 0.04 -10.41 -12.00
N ARG A 112 -0.08 -11.71 -11.77
CA ARG A 112 -1.04 -12.57 -12.44
C ARG A 112 -2.37 -12.53 -11.69
N LYS A 113 -3.46 -12.36 -12.45
CA LYS A 113 -4.83 -12.45 -11.98
C LYS A 113 -5.45 -13.73 -12.55
N ASP A 114 -5.91 -14.62 -11.67
CA ASP A 114 -6.66 -15.82 -12.05
C ASP A 114 -8.04 -15.80 -11.39
N MET A 115 -8.98 -16.53 -11.96
CA MET A 115 -10.30 -16.75 -11.37
C MET A 115 -10.35 -18.16 -10.78
N LYS A 116 -10.69 -18.28 -9.50
CA LYS A 116 -10.90 -19.57 -8.83
C LYS A 116 -12.37 -19.78 -8.52
N LYS A 117 -12.87 -20.99 -8.81
CA LYS A 117 -14.20 -21.43 -8.41
C LYS A 117 -14.14 -22.01 -7.00
N GLY A 118 -14.81 -21.35 -6.07
CA GLY A 118 -15.12 -21.91 -4.75
C GLY A 118 -16.41 -22.73 -4.77
N GLU A 119 -16.77 -23.24 -3.60
CA GLU A 119 -17.99 -24.03 -3.41
C GLU A 119 -19.27 -23.25 -3.74
N TRP A 120 -19.30 -21.96 -3.39
CA TRP A 120 -20.50 -21.11 -3.51
C TRP A 120 -20.34 -19.91 -4.46
N ALA A 121 -19.11 -19.57 -4.86
CA ALA A 121 -18.82 -18.40 -5.69
C ALA A 121 -17.50 -18.52 -6.43
N THR A 122 -17.34 -17.77 -7.52
CA THR A 122 -16.05 -17.54 -8.19
C THR A 122 -15.41 -16.27 -7.64
N TYR A 123 -14.10 -16.30 -7.42
CA TYR A 123 -13.36 -15.15 -6.89
C TYR A 123 -12.03 -14.95 -7.61
N ASP A 124 -11.61 -13.70 -7.69
CA ASP A 124 -10.31 -13.31 -8.23
C ASP A 124 -9.21 -13.59 -7.22
N VAL A 125 -8.13 -14.19 -7.70
CA VAL A 125 -6.90 -14.39 -6.94
C VAL A 125 -5.70 -13.81 -7.66
N PHE A 126 -4.72 -13.37 -6.87
CA PHE A 126 -3.57 -12.62 -7.34
C PHE A 126 -2.29 -13.32 -6.91
N SER A 127 -1.36 -13.51 -7.85
CA SER A 127 -0.08 -14.17 -7.60
C SER A 127 1.05 -13.54 -8.42
N ILE A 128 2.30 -13.86 -8.06
CA ILE A 128 3.47 -13.54 -8.88
C ILE A 128 4.02 -14.86 -9.42
N GLU A 129 4.14 -14.97 -10.74
CA GLU A 129 4.70 -16.17 -11.36
C GLU A 129 6.19 -16.32 -11.03
N PRO A 130 6.69 -17.54 -10.76
CA PRO A 130 8.07 -17.76 -10.31
C PRO A 130 9.16 -17.19 -11.22
N ASN A 131 8.96 -17.23 -12.55
CA ASN A 131 9.94 -16.82 -13.56
C ASN A 131 9.53 -15.52 -14.27
N SER A 132 8.83 -14.63 -13.58
CA SER A 132 8.33 -13.36 -14.14
C SER A 132 9.18 -12.16 -13.77
N ARG A 133 9.11 -11.11 -14.60
CA ARG A 133 9.62 -9.77 -14.28
C ARG A 133 9.07 -9.25 -12.95
N GLY A 134 7.83 -9.59 -12.62
CA GLY A 134 7.21 -9.25 -11.33
C GLY A 134 7.95 -9.87 -10.14
N ARG A 135 8.42 -11.11 -10.27
CA ARG A 135 9.21 -11.79 -9.23
C ARG A 135 10.55 -11.10 -9.02
N GLU A 136 11.28 -10.80 -10.09
CA GLU A 136 12.57 -10.13 -10.01
C GLU A 136 12.45 -8.76 -9.33
N LEU A 137 11.44 -7.99 -9.70
CA LEU A 137 11.16 -6.70 -9.08
C LEU A 137 10.82 -6.86 -7.60
N ALA A 138 9.96 -7.83 -7.27
CA ALA A 138 9.58 -8.07 -5.88
C ALA A 138 10.76 -8.55 -5.02
N VAL A 139 11.71 -9.32 -5.56
CA VAL A 139 12.96 -9.67 -4.86
C VAL A 139 13.74 -8.41 -4.51
N LYS A 140 13.99 -7.54 -5.50
CA LYS A 140 14.78 -6.31 -5.34
C LYS A 140 14.14 -5.38 -4.31
N VAL A 141 12.83 -5.15 -4.42
CA VAL A 141 12.05 -4.32 -3.50
C VAL A 141 12.05 -4.91 -2.09
N THR A 142 11.87 -6.23 -1.95
CA THR A 142 11.88 -6.90 -0.64
C THR A 142 13.24 -6.79 0.03
N ALA A 143 14.33 -6.96 -0.73
CA ALA A 143 15.69 -6.79 -0.21
C ALA A 143 15.93 -5.37 0.30
N ALA A 144 15.57 -4.35 -0.51
CA ALA A 144 15.68 -2.95 -0.11
C ALA A 144 14.84 -2.63 1.14
N ALA A 145 13.61 -3.15 1.23
CA ALA A 145 12.74 -2.97 2.38
C ALA A 145 13.33 -3.58 3.66
N ARG A 146 13.94 -4.77 3.57
CA ARG A 146 14.58 -5.41 4.72
C ARG A 146 15.83 -4.68 5.17
N SER A 147 16.64 -4.17 4.24
CA SER A 147 17.79 -3.33 4.57
C SER A 147 17.36 -2.03 5.27
N ALA A 148 16.29 -1.39 4.80
CA ALA A 148 15.73 -0.21 5.44
C ALA A 148 15.17 -0.52 6.85
N ALA A 149 14.46 -1.65 7.01
CA ALA A 149 13.95 -2.10 8.30
C ALA A 149 15.07 -2.38 9.31
N ALA A 150 16.16 -3.01 8.86
CA ALA A 150 17.33 -3.29 9.69
C ALA A 150 18.09 -2.02 10.09
N ALA A 151 18.19 -1.03 9.19
CA ALA A 151 18.82 0.26 9.50
C ALA A 151 18.01 1.07 10.53
N GLY A 152 16.68 1.01 10.45
CA GLY A 152 15.78 1.68 11.40
C GLY A 152 15.81 1.09 12.82
N SER A 153 16.15 -0.19 12.99
CA SER A 153 16.22 -0.84 14.31
C SER A 153 17.49 -0.56 15.12
N VAL A 154 18.53 0.02 14.50
CA VAL A 154 19.79 0.34 15.20
C VAL A 154 19.70 1.67 15.99
N GLY A 155 18.64 2.47 15.77
CA GLY A 155 18.46 3.77 16.41
C GLY A 155 17.74 3.79 17.76
N SER A 156 17.28 2.66 18.31
CA SER A 156 16.52 2.63 19.57
C SER A 156 17.25 2.00 20.77
N ALA A 157 18.52 1.64 20.62
CA ALA A 157 19.34 1.10 21.71
C ALA A 157 20.28 2.18 22.27
N GLY A 158 19.73 3.08 23.10
CA GLY A 158 20.56 3.93 23.96
C GLY A 158 20.09 5.37 24.16
N VAL A 159 18.95 5.57 24.84
CA VAL A 159 18.80 6.66 25.83
C VAL A 159 17.82 6.17 26.91
N HIS A 160 18.35 5.46 27.92
CA HIS A 160 17.74 5.48 29.25
C HIS A 160 18.36 6.66 29.99
N SER A 161 17.61 7.74 30.17
CA SER A 161 17.87 8.75 31.19
C SER A 161 16.60 9.55 31.47
N GLY A 162 16.02 9.27 32.64
CA GLY A 162 15.24 10.18 33.48
C GLY A 162 14.10 10.96 32.83
N GLN A 163 12.87 10.45 32.95
CA GLN A 163 11.68 11.29 32.86
C GLN A 163 11.01 11.37 34.23
N THR A 164 11.32 12.46 34.93
CA THR A 164 10.67 12.89 36.17
C THR A 164 9.22 13.27 35.84
N VAL A 165 8.30 12.73 36.63
CA VAL A 165 6.86 12.98 36.52
C VAL A 165 6.57 14.39 37.04
N VAL A 166 6.01 15.28 36.22
CA VAL A 166 5.41 16.54 36.69
C VAL A 166 4.04 16.69 36.01
N GLY A 167 3.03 16.93 36.84
CA GLY A 167 1.63 16.59 36.62
C GLY A 167 0.87 17.41 35.58
N SER A 168 -0.20 16.79 35.09
CA SER A 168 -1.26 17.40 34.29
C SER A 168 -2.22 18.20 35.20
N PRO A 169 -2.56 19.47 34.88
CA PRO A 169 -3.72 20.12 35.47
C PRO A 169 -5.02 19.64 34.79
N ALA A 170 -6.06 19.49 35.62
CA ALA A 170 -7.37 18.97 35.29
C ALA A 170 -8.14 19.81 34.25
N LEU A 171 -8.82 19.12 33.34
CA LEU A 171 -9.69 19.65 32.31
C LEU A 171 -11.00 20.15 32.95
N ALA A 172 -11.34 21.44 32.78
CA ALA A 172 -12.60 22.01 33.25
C ALA A 172 -13.80 21.55 32.39
N PRO A 173 -14.99 21.30 32.98
CA PRO A 173 -16.18 20.89 32.24
C PRO A 173 -16.86 22.05 31.50
N ALA A 174 -17.42 21.76 30.33
CA ALA A 174 -18.11 22.69 29.44
C ALA A 174 -19.47 23.17 30.02
N PRO A 175 -19.89 24.43 29.74
CA PRO A 175 -21.19 24.95 30.19
C PRO A 175 -22.37 24.43 29.35
N ALA A 176 -23.51 24.26 30.03
CA ALA A 176 -24.76 23.71 29.50
C ALA A 176 -25.51 24.70 28.55
N PRO A 177 -26.35 24.19 27.63
CA PRO A 177 -27.09 25.01 26.66
C PRO A 177 -28.26 25.76 27.30
N MET A 178 -28.37 27.07 27.00
CA MET A 178 -29.50 27.91 27.40
C MET A 178 -30.75 27.59 26.56
N THR A 179 -31.84 27.26 27.25
CA THR A 179 -33.18 27.17 26.69
C THR A 179 -33.74 28.56 26.38
N ARG A 180 -34.30 28.71 25.18
CA ARG A 180 -34.95 29.93 24.69
C ARG A 180 -36.45 29.82 24.97
N GLU A 181 -36.96 30.59 25.94
CA GLU A 181 -38.40 30.80 26.11
C GLU A 181 -38.87 31.97 25.23
N LYS A 182 -40.16 31.91 24.86
CA LYS A 182 -40.86 32.74 23.88
C LYS A 182 -41.08 34.17 24.35
#